data_AF-A0A496WP42-F1
#
_entry.id   AF-A0A496WP42-F1
#
_cell.length_a   1.000
_cell.length_b   1.000
_cell.length_c   1.000
_cell.angle_alpha   90.00
_cell.angle_beta   90.00
_cell.angle_gamma   90.00
#
_symmetry.space_group_name_H-M   'P 1'
#
loop_
_entity.id
_entity.type
_entity.pdbx_description
1 polymer ?
#
loop_
_entity_poly.entity_id
_entity_poly.type
_entity_poly.pdbx_seq_one_letter_code
_entity_poly.pdbx_strand_id
1 'polypeptide(L)'
;MGSINIIKNGTLYLDFRYRGKRCKEYTRLKDSPANRRRLAKILERIEAEITLGTFSYGSYFPESKRVAEFGKELERVELIQSGMPSFDSFSSTWHDQKRVEWRETHADTVRYILDKYIIPVFGERSLTSITKADILDFRAEIS
;
A
#
# COMPACT_ATOMS: atom_id res chain seq x y z
N MET A 1 19.22 -13.86 -2.52
CA MET A 1 20.33 -12.91 -2.47
C MET A 1 20.15 -11.91 -3.60
N GLY A 2 20.18 -10.62 -3.29
CA GLY A 2 20.12 -9.53 -4.24
C GLY A 2 21.44 -9.36 -4.98
N SER A 3 21.43 -8.52 -5.99
CA SER A 3 22.60 -8.22 -6.81
C SER A 3 22.66 -6.73 -7.15
N ILE A 4 23.87 -6.26 -7.43
CA ILE A 4 24.12 -4.89 -7.91
C ILE A 4 24.54 -4.99 -9.36
N ASN A 5 23.79 -4.33 -10.22
CA ASN A 5 23.97 -4.42 -11.66
C ASN A 5 24.13 -3.02 -12.26
N ILE A 6 24.65 -2.96 -13.49
CA ILE A 6 24.87 -1.71 -14.22
C ILE A 6 23.82 -1.59 -15.33
N ILE A 7 23.31 -0.38 -15.55
CA ILE A 7 22.49 -0.04 -16.71
C ILE A 7 23.41 0.35 -17.89
N LYS A 8 22.93 0.26 -19.13
CA LYS A 8 23.67 0.67 -20.34
C LYS A 8 24.32 2.07 -20.26
N ASN A 9 23.77 3.00 -19.48
CA ASN A 9 24.29 4.36 -19.29
C ASN A 9 25.40 4.48 -18.21
N GLY A 10 25.83 3.35 -17.64
CA GLY A 10 26.90 3.26 -16.65
C GLY A 10 26.50 3.58 -15.20
N THR A 11 25.22 3.66 -14.86
CA THR A 11 24.77 3.78 -13.45
C THR A 11 24.35 2.45 -12.84
N LEU A 12 24.45 2.35 -11.52
CA LEU A 12 24.17 1.14 -10.75
C LEU A 12 22.70 1.05 -10.35
N TYR A 13 22.19 -0.17 -10.21
CA TYR A 13 20.87 -0.44 -9.62
C TYR A 13 20.92 -1.66 -8.69
N LEU A 14 20.03 -1.67 -7.71
CA LEU A 14 19.82 -2.78 -6.78
C LEU A 14 18.74 -3.70 -7.34
N ASP A 15 18.99 -5.01 -7.34
CA ASP A 15 18.05 -6.04 -7.77
C ASP A 15 17.87 -7.06 -6.66
N PHE A 16 16.71 -7.06 -6.01
CA PHE A 16 16.43 -7.95 -4.87
C PHE A 16 14.98 -8.39 -4.89
N ARG A 17 14.58 -9.29 -3.99
CA ARG A 17 13.20 -9.71 -3.82
C ARG A 17 12.67 -9.24 -2.48
N TYR A 18 11.46 -8.71 -2.47
CA TYR A 18 10.72 -8.34 -1.28
C TYR A 18 9.27 -8.77 -1.45
N ARG A 19 8.70 -9.46 -0.45
CA ARG A 19 7.33 -10.02 -0.49
C ARG A 19 7.02 -10.79 -1.79
N GLY A 20 7.96 -11.66 -2.21
CA GLY A 20 7.82 -12.46 -3.45
C GLY A 20 8.01 -11.68 -4.76
N LYS A 21 8.08 -10.35 -4.73
CA LYS A 21 8.20 -9.49 -5.92
C LYS A 21 9.65 -9.08 -6.16
N ARG A 22 10.12 -9.21 -7.40
CA ARG A 22 11.44 -8.71 -7.83
C ARG A 22 11.40 -7.18 -7.89
N CYS A 23 12.29 -6.53 -7.16
CA CYS A 23 12.45 -5.09 -7.04
C CYS A 23 13.74 -4.66 -7.74
N LYS A 24 13.64 -3.74 -8.70
CA LYS A 24 14.78 -3.13 -9.38
C LYS A 24 14.79 -1.64 -9.09
N GLU A 25 15.63 -1.23 -8.16
CA GLU A 25 15.71 0.15 -7.71
C GLU A 25 16.96 0.82 -8.26
N TYR A 26 16.74 1.81 -9.12
CA TYR A 26 17.79 2.47 -9.90
C TYR A 26 18.42 3.61 -9.13
N THR A 27 19.74 3.76 -9.27
CA THR A 27 20.50 4.84 -8.61
C THR A 27 21.13 5.78 -9.63
N ARG A 28 21.54 6.96 -9.16
CA ARG A 28 22.34 7.92 -9.94
C ARG A 28 23.85 7.65 -9.83
N LEU A 29 24.27 6.62 -9.09
CA LEU A 29 25.68 6.33 -8.84
C LEU A 29 26.31 5.67 -10.07
N LYS A 30 27.42 6.23 -10.56
CA LYS A 30 28.21 5.63 -11.63
C LYS A 30 28.91 4.35 -11.16
N ASP A 31 29.17 3.45 -12.10
CA ASP A 31 29.93 2.25 -11.81
C ASP A 31 31.36 2.58 -11.36
N SER A 32 31.65 2.32 -10.09
CA SER A 32 32.98 2.42 -9.51
C SER A 32 33.11 1.44 -8.34
N PRO A 33 34.33 0.97 -8.00
CA PRO A 33 34.52 0.08 -6.86
C PRO A 33 34.01 0.66 -5.53
N ALA A 34 34.16 1.98 -5.33
CA ALA A 34 33.65 2.66 -4.14
C ALA A 34 32.12 2.63 -4.06
N ASN A 35 31.44 2.97 -5.17
CA ASN A 35 29.98 2.97 -5.22
C ASN A 35 29.39 1.56 -5.10
N ARG A 36 30.03 0.56 -5.72
CA ARG A 36 29.64 -0.85 -5.56
C ARG A 36 29.75 -1.32 -4.12
N ARG A 37 30.86 -1.02 -3.43
CA ARG A 37 31.02 -1.36 -2.01
C ARG A 37 29.98 -0.68 -1.13
N ARG A 38 29.65 0.59 -1.41
CA ARG A 38 28.59 1.32 -0.70
C ARG A 38 27.22 0.66 -0.89
N LEU A 39 26.86 0.36 -2.14
CA LEU A 39 25.60 -0.32 -2.45
C LEU A 39 25.55 -1.74 -1.90
N ALA A 40 26.68 -2.45 -1.81
CA ALA A 40 26.75 -3.78 -1.22
C ALA A 40 26.37 -3.76 0.27
N LYS A 41 26.91 -2.80 1.03
CA LYS A 41 26.53 -2.61 2.44
C LYS A 41 25.05 -2.26 2.62
N ILE A 42 24.52 -1.42 1.74
CA ILE A 42 23.09 -1.08 1.77
C ILE A 42 22.25 -2.32 1.46
N LEU A 43 22.62 -3.09 0.43
CA LEU A 43 21.92 -4.31 0.06
C LEU A 43 21.96 -5.36 1.17
N GLU A 44 23.12 -5.57 1.80
CA GLU A 44 23.28 -6.46 2.95
C GLU A 44 22.36 -6.05 4.11
N ARG A 45 22.30 -4.74 4.42
CA ARG A 45 21.38 -4.22 5.43
C ARG A 45 19.92 -4.45 5.07
N ILE A 46 19.54 -4.20 3.81
CA ILE A 46 18.18 -4.45 3.31
C ILE A 46 17.83 -5.93 3.48
N GLU A 47 18.72 -6.84 3.10
CA GLU A 47 18.47 -8.28 3.24
C GLU A 47 18.33 -8.73 4.70
N ALA A 48 19.15 -8.18 5.60
CA ALA A 48 19.04 -8.43 7.03
C ALA A 48 17.69 -7.94 7.58
N GLU A 49 17.28 -6.70 7.25
CA GLU A 49 16.00 -6.14 7.67
C GLU A 49 14.81 -6.90 7.07
N ILE A 50 14.90 -7.39 5.84
CA ILE A 50 13.86 -8.24 5.22
C ILE A 50 13.73 -9.56 5.99
N THR A 51 14.87 -10.17 6.33
CA THR A 51 14.92 -11.43 7.08
C THR A 51 14.36 -11.26 8.49
N LEU A 52 14.64 -10.13 9.14
CA LEU A 52 14.10 -9.79 10.47
C LEU A 52 12.65 -9.29 10.43
N GLY A 53 12.08 -9.07 9.25
CA GLY A 53 10.72 -8.54 9.09
C GLY A 53 10.58 -7.05 9.43
N THR A 54 11.69 -6.32 9.59
CA THR A 54 11.72 -4.89 9.96
C THR A 54 11.93 -3.96 8.76
N PHE A 55 12.14 -4.51 7.57
CA PHE A 55 12.40 -3.71 6.37
C PHE A 55 11.18 -2.87 5.95
N SER A 56 11.39 -1.55 5.94
CA SER A 56 10.46 -0.56 5.40
C SER A 56 10.92 -0.08 4.03
N TYR A 57 10.16 -0.42 2.99
CA TYR A 57 10.51 -0.10 1.60
C TYR A 57 10.64 1.41 1.36
N GLY A 58 9.67 2.19 1.85
CA GLY A 58 9.61 3.65 1.67
C GLY A 58 10.75 4.40 2.36
N SER A 59 11.36 3.82 3.41
CA SER A 59 12.51 4.43 4.08
C SER A 59 13.77 4.43 3.22
N TYR A 60 13.91 3.46 2.31
CA TYR A 60 15.05 3.36 1.38
C TYR A 60 14.76 3.98 0.02
N PHE A 61 13.53 3.81 -0.47
CA PHE A 61 13.11 4.20 -1.81
C PHE A 61 11.83 5.03 -1.77
N PRO A 62 11.85 6.23 -1.16
CA PRO A 62 10.63 7.04 -0.95
C PRO A 62 9.94 7.43 -2.27
N GLU A 63 10.73 7.67 -3.31
CA GLU A 63 10.24 8.04 -4.65
C GLU A 63 9.85 6.83 -5.53
N SER A 64 9.94 5.60 -5.00
CA SER A 64 9.57 4.41 -5.77
C SER A 64 8.05 4.27 -5.86
N LYS A 65 7.56 4.02 -7.08
CA LYS A 65 6.13 3.70 -7.32
C LYS A 65 5.66 2.47 -6.53
N ARG A 66 6.60 1.62 -6.08
CA ARG A 66 6.32 0.42 -5.29
C ARG A 66 5.96 0.70 -3.84
N VAL A 67 6.21 1.91 -3.33
CA VAL A 67 5.84 2.29 -1.96
C VAL A 67 4.32 2.16 -1.77
N ALA A 68 3.54 2.70 -2.70
CA ALA A 68 2.08 2.58 -2.66
C ALA A 68 1.60 1.12 -2.79
N GLU A 69 2.27 0.33 -3.64
CA GLU A 69 1.95 -1.09 -3.84
C GLU A 69 2.15 -1.90 -2.55
N PHE A 70 3.30 -1.76 -1.90
CA PHE A 70 3.61 -2.48 -0.67
C PHE A 70 2.81 -1.94 0.53
N GLY A 71 2.45 -0.66 0.54
CA GLY A 71 1.54 -0.07 1.53
C GLY A 71 0.16 -0.73 1.51
N LYS A 72 -0.47 -0.82 0.32
CA LYS A 72 -1.77 -1.52 0.17
C LYS A 72 -1.70 -2.99 0.59
N GLU A 73 -0.60 -3.66 0.29
CA GLU A 73 -0.43 -5.07 0.67
C GLU A 73 -0.24 -5.24 2.18
N LEU A 74 0.38 -4.28 2.87
CA LEU A 74 0.44 -4.25 4.33
C LEU A 74 -0.95 -4.05 4.94
N GLU A 75 -1.70 -3.05 4.49
CA GLU A 75 -3.06 -2.78 4.96
C GLU A 75 -3.97 -4.02 4.79
N ARG A 76 -3.85 -4.72 3.65
CA ARG A 76 -4.61 -5.94 3.41
C ARG A 76 -4.25 -7.07 4.38
N VAL A 77 -2.96 -7.23 4.69
CA VAL A 77 -2.51 -8.24 5.66
C VAL A 77 -3.01 -7.89 7.06
N GLU A 78 -2.93 -6.62 7.47
CA GLU A 78 -3.46 -6.15 8.75
C GLU A 78 -4.98 -6.37 8.85
N LEU A 79 -5.73 -6.10 7.77
CA LEU A 79 -7.17 -6.38 7.71
C LEU A 79 -7.45 -7.87 7.99
N ILE A 80 -6.78 -8.77 7.27
CA ILE A 80 -6.95 -10.22 7.45
C ILE A 80 -6.58 -10.65 8.87
N GLN A 81 -5.48 -10.13 9.43
CA GLN A 81 -4.99 -10.48 10.76
C GLN A 81 -5.89 -9.95 11.89
N SER A 82 -6.47 -8.76 11.72
CA SER A 82 -7.37 -8.17 12.70
C SER A 82 -8.71 -8.91 12.83
N GLY A 83 -9.07 -9.72 11.83
CA GLY A 83 -10.38 -10.37 11.76
C GLY A 83 -11.55 -9.39 11.55
N MET A 84 -11.25 -8.11 11.32
CA MET A 84 -12.25 -7.09 11.07
C MET A 84 -12.69 -7.12 9.60
N PRO A 85 -13.98 -6.86 9.31
CA PRO A 85 -14.45 -6.72 7.95
C PRO A 85 -13.85 -5.46 7.30
N SER A 86 -13.69 -5.49 5.98
CA SER A 86 -13.45 -4.27 5.21
C SER A 86 -14.64 -3.33 5.33
N PHE A 87 -14.44 -2.04 5.03
CA PHE A 87 -15.54 -1.08 5.00
C PHE A 87 -16.66 -1.53 4.05
N ASP A 88 -16.31 -2.06 2.87
CA ASP A 88 -17.30 -2.57 1.90
C ASP A 88 -18.18 -3.68 2.51
N SER A 89 -17.54 -4.74 3.03
CA SER A 89 -18.24 -5.87 3.65
C SER A 89 -19.14 -5.44 4.82
N PHE A 90 -18.63 -4.55 5.67
CA PHE A 90 -19.38 -3.98 6.78
C PHE A 90 -20.57 -3.14 6.29
N SER A 91 -20.33 -2.22 5.36
CA SER A 91 -21.35 -1.29 4.85
C SER A 91 -22.48 -2.01 4.12
N SER A 92 -22.15 -3.10 3.41
CA SER A 92 -23.14 -3.96 2.77
C SER A 92 -24.03 -4.67 3.80
N THR A 93 -23.43 -5.25 4.83
CA THR A 93 -24.18 -5.88 5.93
C THR A 93 -25.06 -4.86 6.67
N TRP A 94 -24.51 -3.69 6.99
CA TRP A 94 -25.23 -2.60 7.65
C TRP A 94 -26.40 -2.10 6.80
N HIS A 95 -26.20 -1.93 5.50
CA HIS A 95 -27.25 -1.49 4.59
C HIS A 95 -28.38 -2.51 4.49
N ASP A 96 -28.07 -3.81 4.40
CA ASP A 96 -29.11 -4.86 4.35
C ASP A 96 -29.95 -4.89 5.64
N GLN A 97 -29.29 -4.73 6.79
CA GLN A 97 -29.98 -4.62 8.08
C GLN A 97 -30.89 -3.38 8.12
N LYS A 98 -30.40 -2.24 7.64
CA LYS A 98 -31.13 -0.98 7.69
C LYS A 98 -32.21 -0.83 6.62
N ARG A 99 -32.07 -1.50 5.47
CA ARG A 99 -33.07 -1.52 4.41
C ARG A 99 -34.42 -2.03 4.91
N VAL A 100 -34.46 -2.90 5.91
CA VAL A 100 -35.71 -3.38 6.53
C VAL A 100 -36.50 -2.25 7.21
N GLU A 101 -35.81 -1.22 7.72
CA GLU A 101 -36.40 -0.05 8.38
C GLU A 101 -36.79 1.05 7.37
N TRP A 102 -36.30 0.98 6.14
CA TRP A 102 -36.38 2.06 5.16
C TRP A 102 -37.42 1.81 4.07
N ARG A 103 -37.94 2.90 3.50
CA ARG A 103 -38.60 2.83 2.20
C ARG A 103 -37.59 2.41 1.14
N GLU A 104 -38.03 1.62 0.16
CA GLU A 104 -37.17 1.09 -0.90
C GLU A 104 -36.37 2.18 -1.62
N THR A 105 -37.01 3.28 -2.01
CA THR A 105 -36.34 4.42 -2.67
C THR A 105 -35.25 5.06 -1.81
N HIS A 106 -35.42 5.10 -0.48
CA HIS A 106 -34.40 5.62 0.41
C HIS A 106 -33.23 4.63 0.53
N ALA A 107 -33.52 3.34 0.68
CA ALA A 107 -32.50 2.31 0.70
C ALA A 107 -31.67 2.31 -0.59
N ASP A 108 -32.30 2.45 -1.76
CA ASP A 108 -31.62 2.53 -3.06
C ASP A 108 -30.75 3.78 -3.16
N THR A 109 -31.22 4.92 -2.66
CA THR A 109 -30.44 6.16 -2.61
C THR A 109 -29.19 6.01 -1.75
N VAL A 110 -29.33 5.40 -0.57
CA VAL A 110 -28.19 5.13 0.33
C VAL A 110 -27.21 4.17 -0.33
N ARG A 111 -27.69 3.10 -0.98
CA ARG A 111 -26.83 2.15 -1.71
C ARG A 111 -26.07 2.84 -2.83
N TYR A 112 -26.76 3.65 -3.62
CA TYR A 112 -26.15 4.45 -4.68
C TYR A 112 -25.03 5.36 -4.16
N ILE A 113 -25.23 6.02 -3.01
CA ILE A 113 -24.21 6.88 -2.39
C ILE A 113 -23.00 6.05 -1.95
N LEU A 114 -23.23 4.90 -1.31
CA LEU A 114 -22.17 3.98 -0.91
C LEU A 114 -21.34 3.56 -2.13
N ASP A 115 -21.99 3.02 -3.16
CA ASP A 115 -21.33 2.44 -4.33
C ASP A 115 -20.61 3.50 -5.18
N LYS A 116 -21.20 4.70 -5.31
CA LYS A 116 -20.67 5.75 -6.19
C LYS A 116 -19.54 6.55 -5.55
N TYR A 117 -19.62 6.83 -4.25
CA TYR A 117 -18.72 7.80 -3.62
C TYR A 117 -17.85 7.17 -2.53
N ILE A 118 -18.44 6.34 -1.66
CA ILE A 118 -17.77 5.93 -0.41
C ILE A 118 -16.92 4.67 -0.61
N ILE A 119 -17.49 3.61 -1.19
CA ILE A 119 -16.83 2.32 -1.44
C ILE A 119 -15.60 2.47 -2.35
N PRO A 120 -15.60 3.30 -3.43
CA PRO A 120 -14.41 3.49 -4.26
C PRO A 120 -13.19 4.02 -3.50
N VAL A 121 -13.39 4.74 -2.39
CA VAL A 121 -12.32 5.36 -1.59
C VAL A 121 -11.94 4.51 -0.37
N PHE A 122 -12.95 3.98 0.33
CA PHE A 122 -12.77 3.32 1.63
C PHE A 122 -12.98 1.81 1.60
N GLY A 123 -13.56 1.25 0.53
CA GLY A 123 -14.10 -0.11 0.50
C GLY A 123 -13.10 -1.20 0.87
N GLU A 124 -11.85 -1.09 0.40
CA GLU A 124 -10.77 -2.04 0.70
C GLU A 124 -10.09 -1.82 2.06
N ARG A 125 -10.34 -0.68 2.71
CA ARG A 125 -9.71 -0.33 4.00
C ARG A 125 -10.41 -1.03 5.17
N SER A 126 -9.66 -1.24 6.25
CA SER A 126 -10.22 -1.63 7.54
C SER A 126 -11.03 -0.50 8.15
N LEU A 127 -12.10 -0.82 8.86
CA LEU A 127 -12.85 0.16 9.65
C LEU A 127 -11.96 0.92 10.64
N THR A 128 -10.94 0.25 11.21
CA THR A 128 -10.04 0.85 12.20
C THR A 128 -8.98 1.77 11.59
N SER A 129 -8.71 1.66 10.29
CA SER A 129 -7.72 2.53 9.62
C SER A 129 -8.33 3.82 9.06
N ILE A 130 -9.65 3.92 8.99
CA ILE A 130 -10.34 5.13 8.54
C ILE A 130 -10.37 6.14 9.69
N THR A 131 -9.60 7.23 9.54
CA THR A 131 -9.51 8.27 10.56
C THR A 131 -10.49 9.41 10.31
N LYS A 132 -10.67 10.27 11.31
CA LYS A 132 -11.45 11.51 11.16
C LYS A 132 -10.85 12.43 10.08
N ALA A 133 -9.52 12.44 9.92
CA ALA A 133 -8.87 13.24 8.89
C ALA A 133 -9.25 12.75 7.49
N ASP A 134 -9.20 11.44 7.26
CA ASP A 134 -9.62 10.84 5.98
C ASP A 134 -11.05 11.23 5.59
N ILE A 135 -11.97 11.25 6.57
CA ILE A 135 -13.38 11.64 6.33
C ILE A 135 -13.50 13.12 5.96
N LEU A 136 -12.71 14.00 6.59
CA LEU A 136 -12.71 15.44 6.29
C LEU A 136 -12.14 15.72 4.90
N ASP A 137 -11.04 15.05 4.55
CA ASP A 137 -10.40 15.17 3.25
C ASP A 137 -11.35 14.68 2.14
N PHE A 138 -11.95 13.49 2.32
CA PHE A 138 -12.94 12.97 1.39
C PHE A 138 -14.13 13.92 1.20
N ARG A 139 -14.64 14.52 2.28
CA ARG A 139 -15.73 15.49 2.18
C ARG A 139 -15.34 16.71 1.34
N ALA A 140 -14.09 17.16 1.42
CA ALA A 140 -13.60 18.28 0.61
C ALA A 140 -13.49 17.91 -0.88
N GLU A 141 -13.19 16.66 -1.22
CA GLU A 141 -13.08 16.20 -2.61
C GLU A 141 -14.43 16.09 -3.34
N ILE A 142 -15.52 15.80 -2.61
CA ILE A 142 -16.86 15.62 -3.17
C ILE A 142 -17.75 16.86 -3.07
N SER A 143 -17.25 17.95 -2.48
CA SER A 143 -17.94 19.26 -2.38
C SER A 143 -17.76 20.07 -3.67
#